data_AF-A0A4Q3N344-F1
#
_entry.id   AF-A0A4Q3N344-F1
#
_cell.length_a   1.000
_cell.length_b   1.000
_cell.length_c   1.000
_cell.angle_alpha   90.00
_cell.angle_beta   90.00
_cell.angle_gamma   90.00
#
_symmetry.space_group_name_H-M   'P 1'
#
loop_
_entity.id
_entity.type
_entity.pdbx_description
1 polymer ?
#
loop_
_entity_poly.entity_id
_entity_poly.type
_entity_poly.pdbx_seq_one_letter_code
_entity_poly.pdbx_strand_id
1 'polypeptide(L)'
;MEQPAVKPSPRARDNERPLVEDIRLLGRILGDVIREQEGVAAYELIEQVRKLSVAFRRDADQEADKALKKLLKGLSGDQTVSVIRAFTY
;
A
#
# COMPACT_ATOMS: atom_id res chain seq x y z
N MET A 1 31.50 4.31 -6.85
CA MET A 1 31.61 3.89 -5.44
C MET A 1 30.19 3.78 -4.89
N GLU A 2 29.67 2.56 -4.79
CA GLU A 2 28.33 2.30 -4.27
C GLU A 2 28.42 2.25 -2.74
N GLN A 3 27.72 3.16 -2.05
CA GLN A 3 27.72 3.20 -0.59
C GLN A 3 26.88 2.04 -0.04
N PRO A 4 27.36 1.26 0.94
CA PRO A 4 26.57 0.18 1.50
C PRO A 4 25.46 0.75 2.37
N ALA A 5 24.20 0.38 2.10
CA ALA A 5 23.05 0.77 2.91
C ALA A 5 23.23 0.32 4.37
N VAL A 6 23.36 1.27 5.29
CA VAL A 6 23.48 1.02 6.72
C VAL A 6 22.17 0.41 7.23
N LYS A 7 22.22 -0.85 7.68
CA LYS A 7 21.06 -1.51 8.30
C LYS A 7 20.77 -0.85 9.65
N PRO A 8 19.52 -0.44 9.94
CA PRO A 8 19.19 0.26 11.18
C PRO A 8 19.43 -0.62 12.41
N SER A 9 19.98 -0.01 13.47
CA SER A 9 20.31 -0.69 14.73
C SER A 9 19.05 -1.13 15.48
N PRO A 10 19.12 -2.16 16.35
CA PRO A 10 17.96 -2.68 17.08
C PRO A 10 17.21 -1.62 17.91
N ARG A 11 17.93 -0.62 18.45
CA ARG A 11 17.31 0.50 19.19
C ARG A 11 16.55 1.47 18.29
N ALA A 12 17.00 1.68 17.06
CA ALA A 12 16.27 2.49 16.08
C ALA A 12 14.94 1.81 15.70
N ARG A 13 14.95 0.48 15.54
CA ARG A 13 13.75 -0.31 15.25
C ARG A 13 12.71 -0.26 16.39
N ASP A 14 13.16 -0.23 17.64
CA ASP A 14 12.25 -0.11 18.80
C ASP A 14 11.59 1.29 18.85
N ASN A 15 12.35 2.34 18.50
CA ASN A 15 11.80 3.71 18.40
C ASN A 15 10.86 3.90 17.20
N GLU A 16 10.99 3.07 16.16
CA GLU A 16 10.11 3.09 14.98
C GLU A 16 8.76 2.38 15.23
N ARG A 17 8.65 1.53 16.27
CA ARG A 17 7.43 0.76 16.56
C ARG A 17 6.18 1.63 16.77
N PRO A 18 6.22 2.70 17.60
CA PRO A 18 5.06 3.57 17.79
C PRO A 18 4.59 4.19 16.47
N LEU A 19 5.53 4.66 15.64
CA LEU A 19 5.21 5.24 14.34
C LEU A 19 4.55 4.23 13.38
N VAL A 20 5.03 2.98 13.38
CA VAL A 20 4.42 1.91 12.57
C VAL A 20 3.01 1.58 13.04
N GLU A 21 2.75 1.62 14.36
CA GLU A 21 1.42 1.43 14.93
C GLU A 21 0.46 2.56 14.55
N ASP A 22 0.95 3.81 14.58
CA ASP A 22 0.19 4.99 14.14
C ASP A 22 -0.16 4.92 12.66
N ILE A 23 0.81 4.59 11.79
CA ILE A 23 0.56 4.39 10.35
C ILE A 23 -0.50 3.31 10.12
N ARG A 24 -0.46 2.20 10.88
CA ARG A 24 -1.47 1.15 10.80
C ARG A 24 -2.83 1.61 11.29
N LEU A 25 -2.88 2.44 12.34
CA LEU A 25 -4.12 3.02 12.85
C LEU A 25 -4.76 3.93 11.81
N LEU A 26 -3.98 4.86 11.25
CA LEU A 26 -4.44 5.77 10.20
C LEU A 26 -4.90 5.01 8.96
N GLY A 27 -4.17 3.98 8.54
CA GLY A 27 -4.57 3.12 7.43
C GLY A 27 -5.89 2.37 7.67
N ARG A 28 -6.17 1.94 8.92
CA ARG A 28 -7.48 1.34 9.27
C ARG A 28 -8.60 2.37 9.17
N ILE A 29 -8.43 3.54 9.78
CA ILE A 29 -9.42 4.63 9.74
C ILE A 29 -9.72 5.03 8.30
N LEU A 30 -8.68 5.24 7.48
CA LEU A 30 -8.85 5.58 6.07
C LEU A 30 -9.59 4.47 5.31
N GLY A 31 -9.25 3.20 5.57
CA GLY A 31 -9.93 2.06 4.97
C GLY A 31 -11.42 2.00 5.32
N ASP A 32 -11.77 2.30 6.56
CA ASP A 32 -13.16 2.35 7.02
C ASP A 32 -13.91 3.53 6.36
N VAL A 33 -13.30 4.71 6.28
CA VAL A 33 -13.86 5.88 5.56
C VAL A 33 -14.08 5.57 4.08
N ILE A 34 -13.11 4.96 3.40
CA ILE A 34 -13.25 4.57 1.97
C ILE A 34 -14.40 3.57 1.82
N ARG A 35 -14.53 2.59 2.72
CA ARG A 35 -15.62 1.61 2.68
C ARG A 35 -16.99 2.27 2.86
N GLU A 36 -17.10 3.26 3.73
CA GLU A 36 -18.35 3.98 4.00
C GLU A 36 -18.72 4.94 2.86
N GLN A 37 -17.74 5.66 2.29
CA GLN A 37 -17.98 6.73 1.31
C GLN A 37 -18.01 6.24 -0.14
N GLU A 38 -17.14 5.28 -0.49
CA GLU A 38 -16.97 4.79 -1.86
C GLU A 38 -17.46 3.34 -2.03
N GLY A 39 -17.78 2.67 -0.92
CA GLY A 39 -18.33 1.32 -0.89
C GLY A 39 -17.28 0.22 -0.81
N VAL A 40 -17.76 -1.01 -0.61
CA VAL A 40 -16.92 -2.20 -0.38
C VAL A 40 -16.04 -2.52 -1.59
N ALA A 41 -16.57 -2.40 -2.81
CA ALA A 41 -15.83 -2.73 -4.03
C ALA A 41 -14.62 -1.81 -4.26
N ALA A 42 -14.75 -0.52 -3.96
CA ALA A 42 -13.64 0.43 -4.04
C ALA A 42 -12.57 0.11 -2.99
N TYR A 43 -13.00 -0.14 -1.74
CA TYR A 43 -12.10 -0.56 -0.67
C TYR A 43 -11.31 -1.83 -1.03
N GLU A 44 -11.98 -2.87 -1.55
CA GLU A 44 -11.34 -4.12 -1.95
C GLU A 44 -10.31 -3.92 -3.06
N LEU A 45 -10.65 -3.09 -4.05
CA LEU A 45 -9.73 -2.75 -5.13
C LEU A 45 -8.47 -2.06 -4.60
N ILE A 46 -8.64 -1.05 -3.74
CA ILE A 46 -7.53 -0.30 -3.13
C ILE A 46 -6.65 -1.23 -2.29
N GLU A 47 -7.26 -2.11 -1.49
CA GLU A 47 -6.55 -3.11 -0.70
C GLU A 47 -5.80 -4.13 -1.57
N GLN A 48 -6.38 -4.54 -2.70
CA GLN A 48 -5.73 -5.44 -3.64
C GLN A 48 -4.47 -4.79 -4.22
N VAL A 49 -4.57 -3.52 -4.66
CA VAL A 49 -3.41 -2.74 -5.15
C VAL A 49 -2.35 -2.60 -4.05
N ARG A 50 -2.74 -2.29 -2.82
CA ARG A 50 -1.82 -2.16 -1.68
C ARG A 50 -1.06 -3.45 -1.39
N LYS A 51 -1.76 -4.59 -1.31
CA LYS A 51 -1.15 -5.91 -1.03
C LYS A 51 -0.14 -6.31 -2.10
N LEU A 52 -0.49 -6.15 -3.38
CA LEU A 52 0.41 -6.45 -4.49
C LEU A 52 1.64 -5.54 -4.50
N SER A 53 1.45 -4.24 -4.21
CA SER A 53 2.55 -3.27 -4.14
C SER A 53 3.54 -3.60 -3.02
N VAL A 54 3.04 -4.02 -1.85
CA VAL A 54 3.88 -4.44 -0.72
C VAL A 54 4.62 -5.75 -1.02
N ALA A 55 3.93 -6.75 -1.57
CA ALA A 55 4.53 -8.03 -1.94
C ALA A 55 5.67 -7.84 -2.95
N PHE A 56 5.43 -7.05 -4.01
CA PHE A 56 6.45 -6.71 -5.00
C PHE A 56 7.67 -6.03 -4.38
N ARG A 57 7.47 -5.02 -3.51
CA ARG A 57 8.58 -4.28 -2.89
C ARG A 57 9.36 -5.09 -1.85
N ARG A 58 8.68 -5.92 -1.06
CA ARG A 58 9.32 -6.61 0.07
C ARG A 58 10.03 -7.89 -0.37
N ASP A 59 9.41 -8.64 -1.27
CA ASP A 59 9.84 -10.01 -1.59
C ASP A 59 10.38 -10.12 -3.03
N ALA A 60 10.51 -8.99 -3.76
CA ALA A 60 10.89 -8.93 -5.17
C ALA A 60 10.04 -9.86 -6.07
N ASP A 61 8.79 -10.07 -5.67
CA ASP A 61 7.89 -11.04 -6.29
C ASP A 61 7.46 -10.56 -7.68
N GLN A 62 7.98 -11.23 -8.72
CA GLN A 62 7.65 -10.92 -10.12
C GLN A 62 6.22 -11.31 -10.50
N GLU A 63 5.60 -12.28 -9.83
CA GLU A 63 4.20 -12.63 -10.08
C GLU A 63 3.28 -11.56 -9.49
N ALA A 64 3.63 -11.00 -8.34
CA ALA A 64 2.95 -9.83 -7.80
C ALA A 64 3.05 -8.61 -8.72
N ASP A 65 4.21 -8.36 -9.34
CA ASP A 65 4.38 -7.29 -10.35
C ASP A 65 3.49 -7.49 -11.57
N LYS A 66 3.46 -8.71 -12.13
CA LYS A 66 2.59 -9.04 -13.27
C LYS A 66 1.11 -8.87 -12.92
N ALA A 67 0.70 -9.34 -11.75
CA ALA A 67 -0.67 -9.21 -11.26
C ALA A 67 -1.05 -7.74 -11.06
N LEU A 68 -0.16 -6.93 -10.46
CA LEU A 68 -0.36 -5.51 -10.27
C LEU A 68 -0.51 -4.79 -11.61
N LYS A 69 0.39 -5.04 -12.56
CA LYS A 69 0.32 -4.44 -13.91
C LYS A 69 -0.96 -4.83 -14.64
N LYS A 70 -1.41 -6.08 -14.53
CA LYS A 70 -2.67 -6.54 -15.14
C LYS A 70 -3.88 -5.86 -14.50
N LEU A 71 -3.90 -5.74 -13.17
CA LEU A 71 -4.97 -5.07 -12.43
C LEU A 71 -5.09 -3.61 -12.86
N LEU A 72 -3.98 -2.87 -12.84
CA LEU A 72 -3.94 -1.44 -13.19
C LEU A 72 -4.38 -1.19 -14.64
N LYS A 73 -4.00 -2.05 -15.59
CA LYS A 73 -4.43 -1.94 -16.99
C LYS A 73 -5.92 -2.24 -17.21
N GLY A 74 -6.55 -2.95 -16.28
CA GLY A 74 -7.96 -3.34 -16.36
C GLY A 74 -8.93 -2.37 -15.71
N LEU A 75 -8.43 -1.30 -15.07
CA LEU A 75 -9.29 -0.34 -14.39
C LEU A 75 -10.03 0.54 -15.39
N SER A 76 -11.29 0.84 -15.08
CA SER A 76 -12.01 1.92 -15.73
C SER A 76 -11.40 3.29 -15.35
N GLY A 77 -11.75 4.35 -16.08
CA GLY A 77 -11.33 5.71 -15.74
C GLY A 77 -11.72 6.11 -14.31
N ASP A 78 -12.97 5.84 -13.93
CA ASP A 78 -13.49 6.16 -12.60
C ASP A 78 -12.77 5.37 -11.49
N GLN A 79 -12.51 4.08 -11.73
CA GLN A 79 -11.73 3.24 -10.80
C GLN A 79 -10.29 3.74 -10.66
N THR A 80 -9.68 4.19 -11.76
CA THR A 80 -8.32 4.74 -11.75
C THR A 80 -8.25 6.00 -10.90
N VAL A 81 -9.22 6.91 -11.04
CA VAL A 81 -9.30 8.15 -10.23
C VAL A 81 -9.49 7.83 -8.75
N SER A 82 -10.40 6.90 -8.40
CA SER A 82 -10.62 6.47 -7.01
C SER A 82 -9.35 5.89 -6.38
N VAL A 83 -8.68 4.97 -7.09
CA VAL A 83 -7.42 4.37 -6.61
C VAL A 83 -6.34 5.44 -6.40
N ILE A 84 -6.12 6.34 -7.36
CA ILE A 84 -5.11 7.41 -7.22
C ILE A 84 -5.41 8.28 -6.00
N ARG A 85 -6.68 8.68 -5.83
CA ARG A 85 -7.11 9.53 -4.72
C ARG A 85 -6.82 8.86 -3.37
N ALA A 86 -7.12 7.58 -3.25
CA ALA A 86 -6.89 6.80 -2.04
C ALA A 86 -5.39 6.72 -1.64
N PHE A 87 -4.47 6.74 -2.59
CA PHE A 87 -3.02 6.74 -2.33
C PHE A 87 -2.42 8.14 -2.09
N THR A 88 -3.20 9.21 -2.28
CA THR A 88 -2.78 10.60 -2.02
C THR A 88 -3.22 11.15 -0.67
N TYR A 89 -4.08 10.43 0.06
CA TYR A 89 -4.50 10.77 1.42
C TYR A 89 -3.45 10.39 2.46
#